data_AF-A0A9P1G5L2-F1
#
_entry.id   AF-A0A9P1G5L2-F1
#
_cell.length_a   1.000
_cell.length_b   1.000
_cell.length_c   1.000
_cell.angle_alpha   90.00
_cell.angle_beta   90.00
_cell.angle_gamma   90.00
#
_symmetry.space_group_name_H-M   'P 1'
#
loop_
_entity.id
_entity.type
_entity.pdbx_description
1 polymer ?
#
loop_
_entity_poly.entity_id
_entity_poly.type
_entity_poly.pdbx_seq_one_letter_code
_entity_poly.pdbx_strand_id
1 'polypeptide(L)'
;RGHIITSSLHVAWLQWQRSLDLMAKVKKSHLKSKKAKAKAKQADKNRADGDGMVDVPKESRHELKRRHAAERKALQAKIVELKRQRKKLPKKKNKDDKKALSEEIKSLTSALKKRHADELQHSGLNVQEGEDESGSEDFEEDDEDI
;
A
#
# COMPACT_ATOMS: atom_id res chain seq x y z
N ARG A 1 22.59 -37.43 -10.98
CA ARG A 1 21.11 -37.50 -11.11
C ARG A 1 20.55 -36.15 -10.64
N GLY A 2 20.41 -35.18 -11.55
CA GLY A 2 19.90 -33.85 -11.24
C GLY A 2 18.64 -33.63 -12.07
N HIS A 3 17.49 -33.46 -11.41
CA HIS A 3 16.22 -33.18 -12.06
C HIS A 3 15.56 -31.96 -11.41
N ILE A 4 15.72 -30.80 -12.06
CA ILE A 4 14.70 -29.78 -12.38
C ILE A 4 13.57 -29.57 -11.35
N ILE A 5 13.77 -28.69 -10.36
CA ILE A 5 12.69 -28.15 -9.50
C ILE A 5 12.80 -26.61 -9.41
N THR A 6 12.92 -25.90 -10.53
CA THR A 6 13.02 -24.42 -10.51
C THR A 6 11.86 -23.72 -11.20
N SER A 7 10.83 -24.44 -11.65
CA SER A 7 9.82 -23.86 -12.54
C SER A 7 8.62 -23.25 -11.81
N SER A 8 8.25 -23.73 -10.62
CA SER A 8 6.97 -23.33 -9.99
C SER A 8 6.97 -21.88 -9.45
N LEU A 9 8.05 -21.47 -8.78
CA LEU A 9 8.17 -20.14 -8.17
C LEU A 9 8.26 -19.00 -9.21
N HIS A 10 8.84 -19.27 -10.38
CA HIS A 10 8.91 -18.27 -11.45
C HIS A 10 7.55 -18.06 -12.13
N VAL A 11 6.76 -19.12 -12.27
CA VAL A 11 5.40 -19.05 -12.84
C VAL A 11 4.46 -18.28 -11.91
N ALA A 12 4.54 -18.49 -10.60
CA ALA A 12 3.78 -17.73 -9.60
C ALA A 12 4.13 -16.22 -9.61
N TRP A 13 5.42 -15.88 -9.76
CA TRP A 13 5.87 -14.48 -9.85
C TRP A 13 5.35 -13.78 -11.13
N LEU A 14 5.36 -14.47 -12.29
CA LEU A 14 4.77 -13.94 -13.52
C LEU A 14 3.23 -13.84 -13.45
N GLN A 15 2.56 -14.72 -12.70
CA GLN A 15 1.11 -14.72 -12.54
C GLN A 15 0.64 -13.55 -11.65
N TRP A 16 1.40 -13.19 -10.62
CA TRP A 16 1.17 -11.99 -9.82
C TRP A 16 1.39 -10.70 -10.63
N GLN A 17 2.45 -10.65 -11.45
CA GLN A 17 2.72 -9.52 -12.35
C GLN A 17 1.63 -9.35 -13.43
N ARG A 18 1.06 -10.44 -13.94
CA ARG A 18 -0.05 -10.42 -14.93
C ARG A 18 -1.38 -9.97 -14.33
N SER A 19 -1.67 -10.27 -13.07
CA SER A 19 -2.94 -9.88 -12.42
C SER A 19 -3.09 -8.36 -12.26
N LEU A 20 -1.98 -7.65 -12.02
CA LEU A 20 -1.96 -6.17 -11.98
C LEU A 20 -2.28 -5.52 -13.34
N ASP A 21 -1.95 -6.18 -14.45
CA ASP A 21 -2.16 -5.66 -15.80
C ASP A 21 -3.57 -5.97 -16.35
N LEU A 22 -4.23 -7.00 -15.79
CA LEU A 22 -5.63 -7.34 -16.08
C LEU A 22 -6.64 -6.41 -15.36
N MET A 23 -6.27 -5.79 -14.24
CA MET A 23 -7.08 -4.77 -13.57
C MET A 23 -7.02 -3.40 -14.25
N ALA A 24 -6.05 -3.16 -15.16
CA ALA A 24 -5.93 -1.92 -15.92
C ALA A 24 -6.86 -1.83 -17.15
N LYS A 25 -7.61 -2.90 -17.46
CA LYS A 25 -8.54 -2.99 -18.60
C LYS A 25 -10.01 -2.84 -18.17
N VAL A 26 -10.31 -1.99 -17.20
CA VAL A 26 -11.68 -1.49 -17.04
C VAL A 26 -12.00 -0.59 -18.24
N LYS A 27 -12.94 -1.03 -19.08
CA LYS A 27 -13.39 -0.38 -20.31
C LYS A 27 -13.66 1.11 -20.09
N LYS A 28 -12.76 1.97 -20.60
CA LYS A 28 -12.84 3.45 -20.61
C LYS A 28 -14.15 4.02 -21.21
N SER A 29 -14.98 3.20 -21.85
CA SER A 29 -16.23 3.66 -22.47
C SER A 29 -17.39 3.87 -21.48
N HIS A 30 -17.40 3.21 -20.32
CA HIS A 30 -18.51 3.35 -19.34
C HIS A 30 -18.31 4.48 -18.30
N LEU A 31 -17.12 5.10 -18.26
CA LEU A 31 -16.80 6.20 -17.34
C LEU A 31 -17.21 7.60 -17.85
N LYS A 32 -17.54 7.75 -19.14
CA LYS A 32 -17.92 9.05 -19.73
C LYS A 32 -19.38 9.44 -19.48
N SER A 33 -20.30 8.50 -19.29
CA SER A 33 -21.72 8.81 -19.06
C SER A 33 -22.03 9.17 -17.58
N LYS A 34 -21.29 8.64 -16.60
CA LYS A 34 -21.48 9.01 -15.18
C LYS A 34 -20.80 10.33 -14.78
N LYS A 35 -19.71 10.74 -15.46
CA LYS A 35 -18.99 12.00 -15.14
C LYS A 35 -19.78 13.26 -15.52
N ALA A 36 -20.68 13.16 -16.50
CA ALA A 36 -21.56 14.28 -16.88
C ALA A 36 -22.67 14.55 -15.84
N LYS A 37 -23.23 13.52 -15.18
CA LYS A 37 -24.29 13.72 -14.17
C LYS A 37 -23.77 14.11 -12.78
N ALA A 38 -22.51 13.81 -12.45
CA ALA A 38 -21.91 14.19 -11.16
C ALA A 38 -21.47 15.66 -11.10
N LYS A 39 -21.06 16.27 -12.23
CA LYS A 39 -20.63 17.67 -12.27
C LYS A 39 -21.78 18.69 -12.14
N ALA A 40 -23.02 18.28 -12.38
CA ALA A 40 -24.17 19.17 -12.22
C ALA A 40 -24.63 19.35 -10.77
N LYS A 41 -24.25 18.45 -9.83
CA LYS A 41 -24.65 18.54 -8.41
C LYS A 41 -23.57 19.09 -7.47
N GLN A 42 -22.36 19.35 -7.96
CA GLN A 42 -21.21 19.75 -7.13
C GLN A 42 -20.86 21.24 -7.23
N ALA A 43 -21.55 21.99 -8.09
CA ALA A 43 -21.33 23.43 -8.24
C ALA A 43 -22.03 24.29 -7.16
N ASP A 44 -22.95 23.72 -6.37
CA ASP A 44 -23.78 24.46 -5.41
C ASP A 44 -23.32 24.41 -3.94
N LYS A 45 -22.22 23.71 -3.63
CA LYS A 45 -21.83 23.44 -2.22
C LYS A 45 -20.56 24.13 -1.73
N ASN A 46 -19.92 24.98 -2.54
CA ASN A 46 -18.65 25.63 -2.18
C ASN A 46 -18.74 27.15 -1.97
N ARG A 47 -19.92 27.69 -1.65
CA ARG A 47 -20.06 29.08 -1.16
C ARG A 47 -20.69 29.07 0.23
N ALA A 48 -19.86 28.77 1.21
CA ALA A 48 -20.08 29.17 2.59
C ALA A 48 -18.71 29.49 3.18
N ASP A 49 -18.33 30.76 3.02
CA ASP A 49 -17.29 31.44 3.77
C ASP A 49 -17.54 31.28 5.28
N GLY A 50 -16.47 30.99 6.00
CA GLY A 50 -16.45 30.87 7.45
C GLY A 50 -15.02 31.13 7.94
N ASP A 51 -14.64 32.41 7.90
CA ASP A 51 -13.53 32.97 8.67
C ASP A 51 -13.86 32.82 10.16
N GLY A 52 -13.04 32.06 10.89
CA GLY A 52 -13.31 31.81 12.30
C GLY A 52 -12.39 30.76 12.92
N MET A 53 -11.43 31.25 13.71
CA MET A 53 -10.66 30.51 14.71
C MET A 53 -9.70 29.43 14.17
N VAL A 54 -8.44 29.47 14.61
CA VAL A 54 -7.47 28.37 14.46
C VAL A 54 -7.85 27.25 15.44
N ASP A 55 -9.05 26.71 15.28
CA ASP A 55 -9.45 25.46 15.88
C ASP A 55 -8.75 24.41 15.02
N VAL A 56 -7.70 23.77 15.54
CA VAL A 56 -6.98 22.69 14.83
C VAL A 56 -8.06 21.73 14.36
N PRO A 57 -8.38 21.67 13.05
CA PRO A 57 -9.53 20.90 12.61
C PRO A 57 -9.28 19.48 13.08
N LYS A 58 -10.16 18.95 13.94
CA LYS A 58 -10.19 17.52 14.21
C LYS A 58 -10.35 16.87 12.84
N GLU A 59 -9.23 16.39 12.27
CA GLU A 59 -9.21 15.83 10.93
C GLU A 59 -10.36 14.83 10.84
N SER A 60 -11.20 14.97 9.81
CA SER A 60 -12.32 14.04 9.65
C SER A 60 -11.75 12.62 9.49
N ARG A 61 -12.42 11.59 10.02
CA ARG A 61 -12.02 10.18 9.86
C ARG A 61 -11.69 9.83 8.40
N HIS A 62 -12.41 10.44 7.45
CA HIS A 62 -12.18 10.25 6.02
C HIS A 62 -10.86 10.87 5.51
N GLU A 63 -10.47 12.03 6.06
CA GLU A 63 -9.23 12.72 5.73
C GLU A 63 -8.02 11.94 6.25
N LEU A 64 -8.09 11.45 7.50
CA LEU A 64 -7.05 10.59 8.09
C LEU A 64 -6.84 9.32 7.26
N LYS A 65 -7.93 8.62 6.89
CA LYS A 65 -7.85 7.45 6.00
C LYS A 65 -7.24 7.79 4.64
N ARG A 66 -7.58 8.95 4.06
CA ARG A 66 -7.03 9.41 2.77
C ARG A 66 -5.54 9.69 2.88
N ARG A 67 -5.10 10.36 3.96
CA ARG A 67 -3.69 10.63 4.25
C ARG A 67 -2.90 9.33 4.41
N HIS A 68 -3.38 8.41 5.24
CA HIS A 68 -2.76 7.09 5.42
C HIS A 68 -2.63 6.31 4.10
N ALA A 69 -3.66 6.34 3.26
CA ALA A 69 -3.62 5.67 1.95
C ALA A 69 -2.60 6.29 1.00
N ALA A 70 -2.47 7.62 1.01
CA ALA A 70 -1.44 8.32 0.22
C ALA A 70 -0.02 7.96 0.72
N GLU A 71 0.18 7.94 2.03
CA GLU A 71 1.46 7.54 2.64
C GLU A 71 1.82 6.09 2.33
N ARG A 72 0.86 5.15 2.42
CA ARG A 72 1.09 3.75 2.03
C ARG A 72 1.54 3.63 0.56
N LYS A 73 0.91 4.38 -0.35
CA LYS A 73 1.29 4.38 -1.77
C LYS A 73 2.70 4.93 -1.99
N ALA A 74 3.05 6.02 -1.31
CA ALA A 74 4.40 6.58 -1.37
C ALA A 74 5.45 5.59 -0.82
N LEU A 75 5.16 4.92 0.30
CA LEU A 75 6.04 3.92 0.88
C LEU A 75 6.20 2.70 -0.03
N GLN A 76 5.11 2.22 -0.64
CA GLN A 76 5.14 1.10 -1.57
C GLN A 76 6.05 1.39 -2.77
N ALA A 77 6.03 2.60 -3.32
CA ALA A 77 6.95 2.98 -4.39
C ALA A 77 8.42 2.88 -3.94
N LYS A 78 8.74 3.33 -2.71
CA LYS A 78 10.08 3.18 -2.12
C LYS A 78 10.46 1.71 -1.91
N ILE A 79 9.56 0.89 -1.37
CA ILE A 79 9.78 -0.54 -1.15
C ILE A 79 10.05 -1.26 -2.48
N VAL A 80 9.31 -0.93 -3.55
CA VAL A 80 9.54 -1.49 -4.88
C VAL A 80 10.95 -1.16 -5.38
N GLU A 81 11.42 0.07 -5.18
CA GLU A 81 12.78 0.47 -5.54
C GLU A 81 13.84 -0.29 -4.73
N LEU A 82 13.67 -0.40 -3.41
CA LEU A 82 14.59 -1.16 -2.54
C LEU A 82 14.62 -2.65 -2.92
N LYS A 83 13.46 -3.24 -3.21
CA LYS A 83 13.37 -4.63 -3.73
C LYS A 83 14.08 -4.76 -5.08
N ARG A 84 13.97 -3.76 -5.95
CA ARG A 84 14.68 -3.74 -7.24
C ARG A 84 16.20 -3.67 -7.04
N GLN A 85 16.68 -2.85 -6.12
CA GLN A 85 18.10 -2.79 -5.75
C GLN A 85 18.59 -4.13 -5.18
N ARG A 86 17.82 -4.72 -4.25
CA ARG A 86 18.13 -6.04 -3.66
C ARG A 86 18.26 -7.13 -4.72
N LYS A 87 17.38 -7.12 -5.72
CA LYS A 87 17.40 -8.07 -6.84
C LYS A 87 18.63 -7.90 -7.75
N LYS A 88 19.15 -6.68 -7.92
CA LYS A 88 20.33 -6.40 -8.76
C LYS A 88 21.65 -6.87 -8.12
N LEU A 89 21.70 -7.03 -6.81
CA LEU A 89 22.92 -7.43 -6.10
C LEU A 89 23.20 -8.94 -6.26
N PRO A 90 24.45 -9.37 -6.51
CA PRO A 90 24.82 -10.78 -6.56
C PRO A 90 24.85 -11.41 -5.14
N LYS A 91 24.30 -12.64 -4.97
CA LYS A 91 24.21 -13.35 -3.66
C LYS A 91 25.59 -13.63 -3.03
N LYS A 92 26.61 -13.90 -3.86
CA LYS A 92 27.93 -14.36 -3.39
C LYS A 92 28.82 -13.27 -2.77
N LYS A 93 28.74 -12.03 -3.28
CA LYS A 93 29.64 -10.93 -2.86
C LYS A 93 28.97 -9.94 -1.91
N ASN A 94 27.66 -9.73 -2.06
CA ASN A 94 26.95 -8.63 -1.41
C ASN A 94 25.84 -9.18 -0.49
N LYS A 95 26.18 -10.10 0.42
CA LYS A 95 25.24 -10.70 1.38
C LYS A 95 24.75 -9.65 2.37
N ASP A 96 25.67 -8.85 2.91
CA ASP A 96 25.37 -7.85 3.93
C ASP A 96 24.51 -6.71 3.35
N ASP A 97 24.80 -6.25 2.14
CA ASP A 97 23.98 -5.23 1.46
C ASP A 97 22.53 -5.71 1.23
N LYS A 98 22.35 -6.98 0.86
CA LYS A 98 21.01 -7.57 0.70
C LYS A 98 20.25 -7.65 2.02
N LYS A 99 20.95 -7.97 3.10
CA LYS A 99 20.38 -7.99 4.45
C LYS A 99 20.00 -6.58 4.88
N ALA A 100 20.89 -5.60 4.70
CA ALA A 100 20.63 -4.19 5.01
C ALA A 100 19.39 -3.66 4.27
N LEU A 101 19.27 -3.91 2.96
CA LEU A 101 18.07 -3.52 2.20
C LEU A 101 16.78 -4.21 2.69
N SER A 102 16.89 -5.45 3.20
CA SER A 102 15.74 -6.17 3.72
C SER A 102 15.32 -5.65 5.10
N GLU A 103 16.29 -5.30 5.94
CA GLU A 103 16.06 -4.63 7.23
C GLU A 103 15.48 -3.22 7.03
N GLU A 104 15.95 -2.46 6.04
CA GLU A 104 15.39 -1.14 5.71
C GLU A 104 13.91 -1.26 5.31
N ILE A 105 13.55 -2.25 4.48
CA ILE A 105 12.16 -2.50 4.12
C ILE A 105 11.31 -2.81 5.37
N LYS A 106 11.79 -3.66 6.27
CA LYS A 106 11.10 -4.01 7.53
C LYS A 106 10.95 -2.79 8.46
N SER A 107 12.00 -1.97 8.57
CA SER A 107 12.00 -0.76 9.39
C SER A 107 10.99 0.27 8.85
N LEU A 108 10.95 0.48 7.54
CA LEU A 108 10.03 1.42 6.89
C LEU A 108 8.56 1.01 7.08
N THR A 109 8.25 -0.28 6.97
CA THR A 109 6.88 -0.77 7.14
C THR A 109 6.44 -0.74 8.60
N SER A 110 7.30 -1.15 9.54
CA SER A 110 6.98 -1.12 10.97
C SER A 110 6.81 0.31 11.49
N ALA A 111 7.68 1.24 11.07
CA ALA A 111 7.57 2.65 11.44
C ALA A 111 6.29 3.30 10.91
N LEU A 112 5.86 2.99 9.68
CA LEU A 112 4.60 3.50 9.14
C LEU A 112 3.39 2.92 9.90
N LYS A 113 3.38 1.61 10.15
CA LYS A 113 2.32 0.93 10.92
C LYS A 113 2.17 1.54 12.31
N LYS A 114 3.29 1.74 13.01
CA LYS A 114 3.31 2.36 14.34
C LYS A 114 2.69 3.76 14.33
N ARG A 115 3.12 4.63 13.40
CA ARG A 115 2.55 5.98 13.28
C ARG A 115 1.05 5.97 13.00
N HIS A 116 0.59 5.12 12.08
CA HIS A 116 -0.85 5.01 11.78
C HIS A 116 -1.65 4.48 12.97
N ALA A 117 -1.10 3.53 13.72
CA ALA A 117 -1.73 3.02 14.94
C ALA A 117 -1.81 4.10 16.03
N ASP A 118 -0.71 4.82 16.27
CA ASP A 118 -0.66 5.93 17.23
C ASP A 118 -1.72 6.99 16.86
N GLU A 119 -1.79 7.41 15.59
CA GLU A 119 -2.78 8.39 15.14
C GLU A 119 -4.23 7.92 15.33
N LEU A 120 -4.50 6.64 15.09
CA LEU A 120 -5.82 6.05 15.33
C LEU A 120 -6.17 6.05 16.82
N GLN A 121 -5.23 5.68 17.69
CA GLN A 121 -5.40 5.73 19.14
C GLN A 121 -5.68 7.15 19.63
N HIS A 122 -4.93 8.15 19.18
CA HIS A 122 -5.11 9.56 19.57
C HIS A 122 -6.43 10.15 19.06
N SER A 123 -6.93 9.68 17.92
CA SER A 123 -8.19 10.17 17.36
C SER A 123 -9.43 9.70 18.13
N GLY A 124 -9.28 8.82 19.13
CA GLY A 124 -10.41 8.24 19.86
C GLY A 124 -11.29 7.34 18.99
N LEU A 125 -10.91 7.11 17.73
CA LEU A 125 -11.52 6.15 16.82
C LEU A 125 -11.02 4.74 17.13
N ASN A 126 -10.86 4.40 18.42
CA ASN A 126 -10.63 3.03 18.84
C ASN A 126 -11.94 2.28 18.57
N VAL A 127 -12.11 1.94 17.29
CA VAL A 127 -13.07 0.95 16.81
C VAL A 127 -12.72 -0.28 17.63
N GLN A 128 -13.57 -0.60 18.62
CA GLN A 128 -13.59 -1.93 19.19
C GLN A 128 -13.39 -2.89 18.03
N GLU A 129 -12.34 -3.70 18.12
CA GLU A 129 -11.84 -4.63 17.11
C GLU A 129 -12.95 -5.61 16.67
N GLY A 130 -13.95 -5.12 15.94
CA GLY A 130 -14.85 -5.94 15.16
C GLY A 130 -14.11 -6.23 13.88
N GLU A 131 -13.25 -7.25 13.92
CA GLU A 131 -13.04 -8.25 12.86
C GLU A 131 -13.40 -7.82 11.42
N ASP A 132 -12.90 -6.69 10.94
CA ASP A 132 -12.62 -6.55 9.52
C ASP A 132 -11.21 -7.16 9.33
N GLU A 133 -11.19 -8.48 9.43
CA GLU A 133 -10.15 -9.40 8.97
C GLU A 133 -10.02 -9.28 7.44
N SER A 134 -9.75 -8.06 6.96
CA SER A 134 -9.50 -7.79 5.55
C SER A 134 -8.04 -8.10 5.26
N GLY A 135 -7.76 -9.40 5.23
CA GLY A 135 -6.73 -10.01 4.39
C GLY A 135 -5.34 -9.39 4.50
N SER A 136 -4.77 -9.34 5.70
CA SER A 136 -3.33 -9.55 5.76
C SER A 136 -3.10 -11.05 5.62
N GLU A 137 -3.03 -11.53 4.38
CA GLU A 137 -2.28 -12.73 4.06
C GLU A 137 -0.82 -12.42 4.41
N ASP A 138 -0.52 -12.56 5.69
CA ASP A 138 0.80 -12.80 6.24
C ASP A 138 1.21 -14.17 5.69
N PHE A 139 1.64 -14.16 4.43
CA PHE A 139 2.18 -15.35 3.80
C PHE A 139 3.56 -15.55 4.45
N GLU A 140 3.57 -16.33 5.53
CA GLU A 140 4.77 -16.88 6.15
C GLU A 140 5.68 -17.42 5.03
N GLU A 141 6.76 -16.69 4.79
CA GLU A 141 7.83 -17.09 3.89
C GLU A 141 8.61 -18.16 4.65
N ASP A 142 8.15 -19.40 4.49
CA ASP A 142 8.73 -20.65 4.98
C ASP A 142 10.19 -20.73 4.50
N ASP A 143 11.11 -20.37 5.40
CA ASP A 143 12.56 -20.48 5.24
C ASP A 143 12.98 -21.96 5.39
N GLU A 144 12.69 -22.80 4.39
CA GLU A 144 13.33 -24.12 4.25
C GLU A 144 14.43 -24.10 3.16
N ASP A 145 15.68 -24.08 3.66
CA ASP A 145 16.97 -24.48 3.08
C ASP A 145 17.15 -24.52 1.53
N ILE A 146 17.95 -23.58 0.97
CA ILE A 146 18.89 -23.76 -0.19
C ILE A 146 19.91 -22.60 -0.42
#